data_AF-A0A7J5Y2H8-F1
#
_entry.id   AF-A0A7J5Y2H8-F1
#
_cell.length_a   1.000
_cell.length_b   1.000
_cell.length_c   1.000
_cell.angle_alpha   90.00
_cell.angle_beta   90.00
_cell.angle_gamma   90.00
#
_symmetry.space_group_name_H-M   'P 1'
#
loop_
_entity.id
_entity.type
_entity.pdbx_description
1 polymer ?
#
loop_
_entity_poly.entity_id
_entity_poly.type
_entity_poly.pdbx_seq_one_letter_code
_entity_poly.pdbx_strand_id
1 'polypeptide(L)'
;MGKMQLHQGGERCFMIYERPNYTGNQYYLRRGEYSDNQRAIGLNDCHRGSYKMRLYERSDMSGQMHEMLDDCPNIQDRLSMSDFNSCNVMEGHWLLYDQPNYKGRAYYMRPGEYRRFSDWGGVSPRIIFYEDKNFQGRSYECSNDCTDLHSYFSRCNSIRVESGCFMIYERPNFMGHQYFMRRGEYPDYQRWMGFSSCIRSCRMIPQYRGSYRLRIYEKPDFSGHMMEFMDDCPCVSDRFHHRHVYSSNVMNGVWIFYEYPNYRGRQYFLRPGEYRRYRDIVFYEEKNFQGRSYECMSDCSDMSSYLSRCQSCRVESGCFMTYERPNYMGNQFFMRKGEYQDMQRMMSMGMMFDTIRSCRMIPFHRGQFRMRIHEKENFGGQMNELMDDCDNIQERYRMNECQSCNVMEGHWLMYEQPQFRGKMMYMRPGEYRNFKDMGMSGQRFMSMRRVTPAQMGGHVSAVAAGLIGATLEVLVLVEDDLKSNRAITV
;
A
#
# COMPACT_ATOMS: atom_id res chain seq x y z
N MET A 1 -13.11 31.51 23.31
CA MET A 1 -13.20 30.51 22.22
C MET A 1 -12.40 31.03 21.03
N GLY A 2 -11.67 30.17 20.32
CA GLY A 2 -10.95 30.53 19.09
C GLY A 2 -10.57 29.27 18.31
N LYS A 3 -10.67 29.32 16.97
CA LYS A 3 -10.16 28.30 16.04
C LYS A 3 -8.87 28.81 15.40
N MET A 4 -8.14 27.92 14.71
CA MET A 4 -6.95 28.09 13.84
C MET A 4 -5.67 27.47 14.44
N GLN A 5 -4.78 26.85 13.67
CA GLN A 5 -4.93 26.22 12.34
C GLN A 5 -3.81 25.17 12.15
N LEU A 6 -3.99 24.21 11.25
CA LEU A 6 -2.89 23.37 10.78
C LEU A 6 -2.04 24.16 9.77
N HIS A 7 -0.72 24.10 9.90
CA HIS A 7 0.21 24.44 8.82
C HIS A 7 1.11 23.24 8.50
N GLN A 8 1.32 23.01 7.20
CA GLN A 8 2.21 21.97 6.67
C GLN A 8 3.63 22.52 6.50
N GLY A 9 4.65 21.65 6.57
CA GLY A 9 6.01 21.94 6.10
C GLY A 9 7.11 21.37 6.99
N GLY A 10 8.08 20.69 6.38
CA GLY A 10 9.32 20.22 7.02
C GLY A 10 9.28 18.78 7.53
N GLU A 11 9.82 17.85 6.75
CA GLU A 11 10.37 16.58 7.24
C GLU A 11 11.58 16.88 8.14
N ARG A 12 11.78 16.19 9.27
CA ARG A 12 12.84 16.54 10.24
C ARG A 12 13.24 15.43 11.20
N CYS A 13 14.47 15.58 11.65
CA CYS A 13 15.34 14.51 12.10
C CYS A 13 15.57 14.44 13.66
N PHE A 14 15.27 13.31 14.35
CA PHE A 14 16.22 12.50 15.21
C PHE A 14 15.98 12.14 16.75
N MET A 15 16.86 11.30 17.41
CA MET A 15 16.94 10.73 18.83
C MET A 15 16.04 9.50 19.28
N ILE A 16 16.36 8.39 20.04
CA ILE A 16 17.49 7.54 20.63
C ILE A 16 17.00 6.03 20.78
N TYR A 17 17.67 4.86 21.07
CA TYR A 17 18.94 4.32 21.68
C TYR A 17 19.41 2.87 21.15
N GLU A 18 19.90 1.86 21.95
CA GLU A 18 20.79 0.70 21.54
C GLU A 18 20.63 -0.74 22.20
N ARG A 19 21.15 -1.82 21.52
CA ARG A 19 21.86 -3.02 22.12
C ARG A 19 23.02 -3.57 21.22
N PRO A 20 24.16 -4.10 21.75
CA PRO A 20 25.24 -4.74 20.98
C PRO A 20 25.11 -6.29 20.83
N ASN A 21 25.93 -6.88 19.94
CA ASN A 21 26.04 -8.32 19.63
C ASN A 21 24.73 -9.02 19.20
N TYR A 22 24.23 -8.69 18.00
CA TYR A 22 23.06 -9.33 17.41
C TYR A 22 23.25 -9.68 15.93
N THR A 23 22.77 -10.86 15.53
CA THR A 23 23.02 -11.48 14.21
C THR A 23 21.76 -11.74 13.36
N GLY A 24 20.66 -11.03 13.60
CA GLY A 24 19.59 -10.88 12.59
C GLY A 24 18.17 -10.56 13.11
N ASN A 25 17.47 -9.65 12.41
CA ASN A 25 16.06 -9.23 12.56
C ASN A 25 15.71 -8.34 13.77
N GLN A 26 15.79 -7.02 13.60
CA GLN A 26 15.40 -6.02 14.62
C GLN A 26 13.88 -6.05 14.91
N TYR A 27 13.49 -5.76 16.16
CA TYR A 27 12.09 -5.68 16.61
C TYR A 27 11.77 -4.33 17.25
N TYR A 28 10.49 -3.94 17.16
CA TYR A 28 9.95 -2.70 17.74
C TYR A 28 9.65 -2.85 19.24
N LEU A 29 9.80 -1.75 20.01
CA LEU A 29 9.29 -1.64 21.38
C LEU A 29 8.39 -0.40 21.51
N ARG A 30 7.20 -0.57 22.10
CA ARG A 30 6.35 0.54 22.55
C ARG A 30 6.69 0.90 24.00
N ARG A 31 6.58 2.20 24.32
CA ARG A 31 6.70 2.72 25.68
C ARG A 31 5.47 2.29 26.51
N GLY A 32 5.64 1.36 27.45
CA GLY A 32 4.56 0.90 28.33
C GLY A 32 4.94 -0.17 29.36
N GLU A 33 5.51 -1.30 28.91
CA GLU A 33 5.56 -2.55 29.71
C GLU A 33 6.98 -2.86 30.24
N TYR A 34 7.56 -1.94 31.01
CA TYR A 34 8.96 -2.03 31.47
C TYR A 34 9.18 -2.65 32.86
N SER A 35 8.12 -2.96 33.61
CA SER A 35 8.22 -3.44 35.00
C SER A 35 8.40 -4.96 35.14
N ASP A 36 7.66 -5.76 34.37
CA ASP A 36 7.32 -7.13 34.81
C ASP A 36 8.34 -8.21 34.38
N ASN A 37 9.24 -7.90 33.44
CA ASN A 37 10.20 -8.87 32.89
C ASN A 37 11.61 -8.84 33.52
N GLN A 38 11.80 -8.12 34.64
CA GLN A 38 13.12 -7.95 35.29
C GLN A 38 13.75 -9.23 35.91
N ARG A 39 13.09 -10.39 35.82
CA ARG A 39 13.55 -11.66 36.45
C ARG A 39 13.98 -12.76 35.48
N ALA A 40 13.84 -12.57 34.16
CA ALA A 40 13.98 -13.68 33.20
C ALA A 40 15.42 -13.96 32.70
N ILE A 41 16.33 -12.97 32.70
CA ILE A 41 17.63 -13.06 32.00
C ILE A 41 18.73 -12.28 32.77
N GLY A 42 19.05 -12.73 33.99
CA GLY A 42 19.90 -11.98 34.93
C GLY A 42 21.34 -11.73 34.47
N LEU A 43 21.62 -10.52 33.99
CA LEU A 43 22.96 -9.97 33.79
C LEU A 43 22.97 -8.48 34.21
N ASN A 44 23.99 -8.09 34.98
CA ASN A 44 24.16 -6.73 35.46
C ASN A 44 25.18 -5.98 34.58
N ASP A 45 24.74 -4.96 33.85
CA ASP A 45 25.28 -3.59 34.02
C ASP A 45 24.55 -2.59 33.10
N CYS A 46 24.55 -1.32 33.51
CA CYS A 46 23.95 -0.22 32.75
C CYS A 46 24.99 0.88 32.47
N HIS A 47 25.04 1.40 31.25
CA HIS A 47 25.96 2.48 30.92
C HIS A 47 25.51 3.79 31.58
N ARG A 48 26.30 4.28 32.54
CA ARG A 48 26.04 5.51 33.30
C ARG A 48 26.76 6.75 32.72
N GLY A 49 27.07 6.72 31.43
CA GLY A 49 27.76 7.80 30.73
C GLY A 49 26.85 8.98 30.37
N SER A 50 27.48 10.10 30.04
CA SER A 50 26.85 11.25 29.39
C SER A 50 26.57 10.98 27.91
N TYR A 51 25.73 11.83 27.31
CA TYR A 51 25.42 11.81 25.88
C TYR A 51 25.97 13.10 25.25
N LYS A 52 26.63 12.97 24.10
CA LYS A 52 27.21 14.11 23.39
C LYS A 52 27.26 13.87 21.88
N MET A 53 26.65 14.75 21.11
CA MET A 53 26.72 14.77 19.64
C MET A 53 26.89 16.20 19.15
N ARG A 54 27.60 16.40 18.04
CA ARG A 54 27.69 17.68 17.32
C ARG A 54 27.06 17.53 15.94
N LEU A 55 26.18 18.45 15.60
CA LEU A 55 25.53 18.58 14.29
C LEU A 55 26.17 19.74 13.52
N TYR A 56 26.33 19.57 12.21
CA TYR A 56 26.97 20.55 11.34
C TYR A 56 26.10 20.80 10.10
N GLU A 57 25.82 22.07 9.81
CA GLU A 57 25.05 22.58 8.66
C GLU A 57 25.46 21.91 7.34
N ARG A 58 26.77 21.72 7.13
CA ARG A 58 27.36 21.27 5.85
C ARG A 58 28.10 19.94 6.02
N SER A 59 28.46 19.34 4.88
CA SER A 59 29.32 18.16 4.82
C SER A 59 30.71 18.43 5.40
N ASP A 60 31.43 17.34 5.69
CA ASP A 60 32.83 17.33 6.11
C ASP A 60 33.12 18.21 7.33
N MET A 61 32.18 18.18 8.29
CA MET A 61 32.26 18.83 9.61
C MET A 61 32.35 20.36 9.53
N SER A 62 31.70 20.96 8.53
CA SER A 62 31.80 22.39 8.22
C SER A 62 30.46 23.13 8.30
N GLY A 63 30.51 24.47 8.21
CA GLY A 63 29.34 25.34 8.42
C GLY A 63 29.04 25.57 9.91
N GLN A 64 27.82 26.01 10.21
CA GLN A 64 27.37 26.22 11.60
C GLN A 64 27.30 24.91 12.37
N MET A 65 27.80 24.90 13.63
CA MET A 65 27.87 23.73 14.50
C MET A 65 26.96 23.89 15.73
N HIS A 66 26.19 22.85 16.06
CA HIS A 66 25.34 22.78 17.24
C HIS A 66 25.69 21.55 18.09
N GLU A 67 25.87 21.71 19.40
CA GLU A 67 26.16 20.62 20.33
C GLU A 67 24.89 20.16 21.07
N MET A 68 24.69 18.85 21.12
CA MET A 68 23.51 18.16 21.65
C MET A 68 23.92 17.26 22.81
N LEU A 69 23.23 17.39 23.95
CA LEU A 69 23.46 16.61 25.17
C LEU A 69 22.23 15.80 25.60
N ASP A 70 21.04 16.17 25.13
CA ASP A 70 19.75 15.55 25.44
C ASP A 70 18.83 15.51 24.21
N ASP A 71 17.76 14.71 24.32
CA ASP A 71 16.74 14.52 23.30
C ASP A 71 16.20 15.83 22.70
N CYS A 72 15.90 15.80 21.40
CA CYS A 72 15.38 16.93 20.66
C CYS A 72 14.18 16.51 19.80
N PRO A 73 12.93 16.74 20.24
CA PRO A 73 11.75 16.33 19.48
C PRO A 73 11.56 17.15 18.19
N ASN A 74 12.21 18.31 18.06
CA ASN A 74 12.21 19.15 16.86
C ASN A 74 13.46 20.05 16.81
N ILE A 75 14.35 19.79 15.84
CA ILE A 75 15.63 20.49 15.67
C ILE A 75 15.46 21.98 15.33
N GLN A 76 14.53 22.33 14.43
CA GLN A 76 14.31 23.73 14.04
C GLN A 76 13.87 24.58 15.24
N ASP A 77 12.91 24.08 16.02
CA ASP A 77 12.31 24.84 17.12
C ASP A 77 13.32 25.06 18.27
N ARG A 78 14.27 24.14 18.45
CA ARG A 78 15.33 24.23 19.49
C ARG A 78 16.58 24.97 19.01
N LEU A 79 16.95 24.90 17.74
CA LEU A 79 18.26 25.33 17.22
C LEU A 79 18.20 26.38 16.10
N SER A 80 17.01 26.71 15.58
CA SER A 80 16.78 27.50 14.35
C SER A 80 17.43 26.94 13.07
N MET A 81 17.96 25.71 13.13
CA MET A 81 18.60 24.99 12.03
C MET A 81 17.54 24.18 11.25
N SER A 82 17.48 24.34 9.93
CA SER A 82 16.53 23.62 9.08
C SER A 82 16.93 22.16 8.82
N ASP A 83 18.22 21.94 8.55
CA ASP A 83 18.83 20.65 8.23
C ASP A 83 20.30 20.63 8.65
N PHE A 84 20.89 19.44 8.72
CA PHE A 84 22.33 19.26 8.92
C PHE A 84 22.87 18.15 8.00
N ASN A 85 24.11 18.30 7.54
CA ASN A 85 24.69 17.42 6.52
C ASN A 85 25.87 16.57 7.04
N SER A 86 26.42 16.88 8.23
CA SER A 86 27.39 16.02 8.91
C SER A 86 27.26 16.07 10.43
N CYS A 87 27.77 15.07 11.14
CA CYS A 87 27.71 15.00 12.60
C CYS A 87 28.82 14.17 13.24
N ASN A 88 29.24 14.54 14.44
CA ASN A 88 30.15 13.76 15.29
C ASN A 88 29.36 13.24 16.50
N VAL A 89 29.21 11.93 16.63
CA VAL A 89 28.74 11.35 17.90
C VAL A 89 29.97 11.14 18.77
N MET A 90 30.04 11.88 19.88
CA MET A 90 31.19 11.86 20.79
C MET A 90 30.94 10.88 21.94
N GLU A 91 29.73 10.87 22.50
CA GLU A 91 29.37 10.06 23.67
C GLU A 91 27.94 9.52 23.54
N GLY A 92 27.73 8.27 23.96
CA GLY A 92 26.45 7.56 23.86
C GLY A 92 26.09 7.10 22.44
N HIS A 93 24.93 6.45 22.32
CA HIS A 93 24.39 5.96 21.04
C HIS A 93 23.11 6.71 20.69
N TRP A 94 23.05 7.21 19.46
CA TRP A 94 21.99 8.12 19.02
C TRP A 94 21.20 7.44 17.89
N LEU A 95 19.93 7.10 18.13
CA LEU A 95 19.00 6.94 17.01
C LEU A 95 18.70 8.31 16.41
N LEU A 96 18.20 8.23 15.20
CA LEU A 96 17.78 9.29 14.32
C LEU A 96 16.42 8.83 13.72
N TYR A 97 15.51 9.73 13.36
CA TYR A 97 14.09 9.60 12.96
C TYR A 97 13.67 10.75 12.01
N ASP A 98 13.32 10.52 10.74
CA ASP A 98 13.09 11.63 9.76
C ASP A 98 11.77 12.43 9.86
N GLN A 99 10.97 12.28 10.91
CA GLN A 99 9.85 13.20 11.21
C GLN A 99 9.81 13.68 12.68
N PRO A 100 9.37 14.93 12.94
CA PRO A 100 9.28 15.51 14.29
C PRO A 100 8.52 14.65 15.30
N ASN A 101 8.91 14.73 16.56
CA ASN A 101 8.39 13.95 17.68
C ASN A 101 8.61 12.43 17.51
N TYR A 102 9.82 12.05 17.08
CA TYR A 102 10.31 10.67 17.00
C TYR A 102 9.48 9.77 16.06
N LYS A 103 9.29 10.25 14.82
CA LYS A 103 8.48 9.60 13.77
C LYS A 103 9.29 9.39 12.49
N GLY A 104 8.70 8.73 11.50
CA GLY A 104 9.35 8.49 10.22
C GLY A 104 10.42 7.39 10.26
N ARG A 105 11.36 7.41 9.32
CA ARG A 105 12.42 6.39 9.17
C ARG A 105 13.50 6.58 10.22
N ALA A 106 13.86 5.49 10.90
CA ALA A 106 14.94 5.48 11.85
C ALA A 106 16.32 5.24 11.19
N TYR A 107 17.35 5.90 11.71
CA TYR A 107 18.78 5.63 11.47
C TYR A 107 19.47 5.46 12.83
N TYR A 108 20.63 4.80 12.90
CA TYR A 108 21.32 4.50 14.16
C TYR A 108 22.80 4.89 14.09
N MET A 109 23.26 5.60 15.12
CA MET A 109 24.60 6.17 15.20
C MET A 109 25.38 5.61 16.36
N ARG A 110 26.65 5.32 16.07
CA ARG A 110 27.69 4.99 17.05
C ARG A 110 28.61 6.19 17.27
N PRO A 111 29.34 6.24 18.39
CA PRO A 111 30.46 7.15 18.53
C PRO A 111 31.38 7.10 17.29
N GLY A 112 31.63 8.26 16.68
CA GLY A 112 32.30 8.37 15.39
C GLY A 112 31.96 9.67 14.63
N GLU A 113 32.86 10.02 13.70
CA GLU A 113 32.60 11.05 12.70
C GLU A 113 31.76 10.50 11.54
N TYR A 114 30.71 11.21 11.19
CA TYR A 114 29.94 11.00 9.98
C TYR A 114 29.98 12.28 9.15
N ARG A 115 30.78 12.27 8.08
CA ARG A 115 31.11 13.48 7.33
C ARG A 115 30.04 13.83 6.31
N ARG A 116 29.15 12.91 5.96
CA ARG A 116 28.02 13.12 5.04
C ARG A 116 26.82 12.28 5.48
N PHE A 117 25.60 12.69 5.13
CA PHE A 117 24.39 11.95 5.49
C PHE A 117 24.35 10.50 4.96
N SER A 118 25.08 10.22 3.87
CA SER A 118 25.33 8.88 3.33
C SER A 118 25.90 7.90 4.35
N ASP A 119 26.70 8.42 5.27
CA ASP A 119 27.54 7.64 6.17
C ASP A 119 26.68 6.99 7.26
N TRP A 120 25.60 7.68 7.69
CA TRP A 120 24.54 7.10 8.53
C TRP A 120 23.45 6.36 7.75
N GLY A 121 23.59 6.22 6.43
CA GLY A 121 22.59 5.62 5.56
C GLY A 121 21.36 6.49 5.31
N GLY A 122 21.46 7.77 5.65
CA GLY A 122 20.65 8.81 5.02
C GLY A 122 20.85 8.76 3.51
N VAL A 123 19.77 9.05 2.79
CA VAL A 123 19.83 9.54 1.41
C VAL A 123 19.04 10.84 1.43
N SER A 124 19.48 11.81 0.64
CA SER A 124 18.58 12.82 0.08
C SER A 124 18.22 12.30 -1.32
N PRO A 125 17.16 11.50 -1.48
CA PRO A 125 16.72 11.01 -2.78
C PRO A 125 16.01 12.16 -3.51
N ARG A 126 16.24 12.30 -4.82
CA ARG A 126 15.82 13.48 -5.57
C ARG A 126 15.43 13.09 -7.00
N ILE A 127 14.15 13.27 -7.32
CA ILE A 127 13.57 13.09 -8.66
C ILE A 127 12.99 14.42 -9.14
N ILE A 128 13.28 14.78 -10.38
CA ILE A 128 12.80 16.00 -11.04
C ILE A 128 12.00 15.61 -12.28
N PHE A 129 10.72 15.95 -12.27
CA PHE A 129 9.78 15.76 -13.37
C PHE A 129 9.75 17.01 -14.24
N TYR A 130 9.66 16.85 -15.56
CA TYR A 130 9.60 17.96 -16.53
C TYR A 130 8.38 17.82 -17.45
N GLU A 131 7.67 18.93 -17.72
CA GLU A 131 6.49 18.96 -18.60
C GLU A 131 6.81 18.68 -20.07
N ASP A 132 8.04 18.92 -20.52
CA ASP A 132 8.49 18.69 -21.90
C ASP A 132 9.66 17.69 -21.99
N LYS A 133 10.02 17.30 -23.21
CA LYS A 133 11.15 16.40 -23.48
C LYS A 133 12.50 17.11 -23.24
N ASN A 134 13.57 16.33 -23.09
CA ASN A 134 14.95 16.84 -22.93
C ASN A 134 15.12 17.83 -21.77
N PHE A 135 14.39 17.62 -20.68
CA PHE A 135 14.47 18.37 -19.42
C PHE A 135 14.10 19.85 -19.55
N GLN A 136 13.10 20.13 -20.40
CA GLN A 136 12.59 21.47 -20.71
C GLN A 136 11.18 21.69 -20.12
N GLY A 137 10.68 22.93 -20.24
CA GLY A 137 9.37 23.33 -19.74
C GLY A 137 9.37 23.57 -18.23
N ARG A 138 8.20 23.49 -17.60
CA ARG A 138 8.09 23.54 -16.14
C ARG A 138 8.65 22.26 -15.54
N SER A 139 9.39 22.39 -14.44
CA SER A 139 9.82 21.27 -13.61
C SER A 139 9.13 21.23 -12.25
N TYR A 140 9.08 20.04 -11.65
CA TYR A 140 8.77 19.84 -10.24
C TYR A 140 9.78 18.86 -9.64
N GLU A 141 10.31 19.21 -8.48
CA GLU A 141 11.24 18.40 -7.71
C GLU A 141 10.51 17.70 -6.56
N CYS A 142 10.80 16.41 -6.36
CA CYS A 142 10.25 15.62 -5.28
C CYS A 142 11.33 14.75 -4.64
N SER A 143 11.22 14.58 -3.32
CA SER A 143 12.17 13.77 -2.53
C SER A 143 11.50 12.62 -1.76
N ASN A 144 10.17 12.50 -1.81
CA ASN A 144 9.42 11.58 -0.96
C ASN A 144 8.20 10.97 -1.69
N ASP A 145 7.39 10.17 -0.98
CA ASP A 145 6.12 9.66 -1.49
C ASP A 145 5.13 10.83 -1.74
N CYS A 146 4.78 11.07 -3.00
CA CYS A 146 3.75 12.04 -3.40
C CYS A 146 2.52 11.32 -3.95
N THR A 147 1.37 11.50 -3.28
CA THR A 147 0.10 10.85 -3.63
C THR A 147 -0.61 11.46 -4.84
N ASP A 148 -0.40 12.74 -5.13
CA ASP A 148 -0.93 13.40 -6.33
C ASP A 148 0.03 14.50 -6.81
N LEU A 149 0.58 14.32 -8.01
CA LEU A 149 1.49 15.26 -8.66
C LEU A 149 0.76 16.30 -9.54
N HIS A 150 -0.56 16.17 -9.72
CA HIS A 150 -1.33 16.97 -10.69
C HIS A 150 -1.29 18.49 -10.42
N SER A 151 -1.18 18.88 -9.15
CA SER A 151 -1.10 20.29 -8.72
C SER A 151 0.18 20.99 -9.18
N TYR A 152 1.27 20.24 -9.42
CA TYR A 152 2.56 20.79 -9.81
C TYR A 152 2.74 20.84 -11.32
N PHE A 153 2.29 19.80 -12.04
CA PHE A 153 2.38 19.71 -13.50
C PHE A 153 1.18 19.01 -14.16
N SER A 154 0.91 19.39 -15.41
CA SER A 154 -0.19 18.84 -16.21
C SER A 154 0.15 17.48 -16.84
N ARG A 155 1.41 17.31 -17.24
CA ARG A 155 2.00 16.16 -17.96
C ARG A 155 3.46 15.98 -17.55
N CYS A 156 4.03 14.80 -17.76
CA CYS A 156 5.47 14.57 -17.60
C CYS A 156 6.03 13.91 -18.87
N ASN A 157 7.01 14.55 -19.51
CA ASN A 157 7.62 14.06 -20.74
C ASN A 157 9.11 13.71 -20.59
N SER A 158 9.80 14.21 -19.56
CA SER A 158 11.16 13.78 -19.22
C SER A 158 11.41 13.84 -17.70
N ILE A 159 12.38 13.05 -17.23
CA ILE A 159 12.65 12.84 -15.80
C ILE A 159 14.16 12.80 -15.55
N ARG A 160 14.62 13.41 -14.46
CA ARG A 160 15.95 13.18 -13.88
C ARG A 160 15.81 12.55 -12.51
N VAL A 161 16.57 11.50 -12.21
CA VAL A 161 16.80 11.04 -10.84
C VAL A 161 18.26 11.31 -10.51
N GLU A 162 18.51 12.30 -9.65
CA GLU A 162 19.88 12.65 -9.24
C GLU A 162 20.41 11.70 -8.16
N SER A 163 19.52 11.16 -7.34
CA SER A 163 19.84 10.33 -6.17
C SER A 163 18.65 9.47 -5.73
N GLY A 164 18.94 8.31 -5.16
CA GLY A 164 17.92 7.34 -4.74
C GLY A 164 17.23 6.61 -5.90
N CYS A 165 16.16 5.89 -5.56
CA CYS A 165 15.33 5.11 -6.47
C CYS A 165 13.85 5.42 -6.19
N PHE A 166 13.02 5.42 -7.23
CA PHE A 166 11.60 5.75 -7.14
C PHE A 166 10.75 4.77 -7.96
N MET A 167 9.49 4.60 -7.55
CA MET A 167 8.45 3.97 -8.36
C MET A 167 7.42 5.04 -8.72
N ILE A 168 7.27 5.37 -9.99
CA ILE A 168 6.32 6.37 -10.47
C ILE A 168 5.10 5.70 -11.10
N TYR A 169 3.95 6.38 -11.03
CA TYR A 169 2.64 5.81 -11.33
C TYR A 169 1.82 6.74 -12.22
N GLU A 170 1.04 6.17 -13.14
CA GLU A 170 0.26 6.96 -14.09
C GLU A 170 -0.91 7.74 -13.47
N ARG A 171 -1.43 7.28 -12.33
CA ARG A 171 -2.61 7.83 -11.67
C ARG A 171 -2.27 8.26 -10.23
N PRO A 172 -3.07 9.16 -9.61
CA PRO A 172 -2.92 9.47 -8.19
C PRO A 172 -3.07 8.23 -7.30
N ASN A 173 -2.61 8.35 -6.05
CA ASN A 173 -2.65 7.32 -5.01
C ASN A 173 -1.99 5.98 -5.39
N PHE A 174 -0.94 6.05 -6.22
CA PHE A 174 -0.07 4.92 -6.59
C PHE A 174 -0.79 3.84 -7.41
N MET A 175 -1.60 4.29 -8.37
CA MET A 175 -2.44 3.44 -9.24
C MET A 175 -2.06 3.57 -10.73
N GLY A 176 -2.53 2.63 -11.57
CA GLY A 176 -2.20 2.56 -12.99
C GLY A 176 -0.92 1.78 -13.26
N HIS A 177 -0.31 1.95 -14.45
CA HIS A 177 1.00 1.37 -14.72
C HIS A 177 2.06 1.98 -13.79
N GLN A 178 3.05 1.16 -13.45
CA GLN A 178 4.14 1.49 -12.53
C GLN A 178 5.45 1.47 -13.34
N TYR A 179 6.35 2.40 -13.05
CA TYR A 179 7.64 2.49 -13.72
C TYR A 179 8.76 2.76 -12.69
N PHE A 180 9.80 1.93 -12.70
CA PHE A 180 10.98 2.06 -11.84
C PHE A 180 11.94 3.12 -12.39
N MET A 181 12.22 4.14 -11.58
CA MET A 181 13.23 5.16 -11.85
C MET A 181 14.44 4.93 -10.94
N ARG A 182 15.52 4.36 -11.48
CA ARG A 182 16.85 4.44 -10.85
C ARG A 182 17.52 5.78 -11.17
N ARG A 183 18.59 6.12 -10.45
CA ARG A 183 19.48 7.26 -10.76
C ARG A 183 19.84 7.31 -12.26
N GLY A 184 19.62 8.46 -12.90
CA GLY A 184 19.87 8.65 -14.34
C GLY A 184 19.04 9.77 -14.98
N GLU A 185 19.29 9.99 -16.27
CA GLU A 185 18.56 10.95 -17.12
C GLU A 185 17.64 10.21 -18.11
N TYR A 186 16.36 10.61 -18.16
CA TYR A 186 15.35 10.02 -19.04
C TYR A 186 14.72 11.12 -19.92
N PRO A 187 15.31 11.42 -21.11
CA PRO A 187 14.93 12.58 -21.93
C PRO A 187 13.55 12.50 -22.60
N ASP A 188 12.94 11.33 -22.63
CA ASP A 188 11.60 11.09 -23.17
C ASP A 188 10.93 9.91 -22.42
N TYR A 189 9.59 9.85 -22.41
CA TYR A 189 8.86 8.82 -21.65
C TYR A 189 9.07 7.37 -22.15
N GLN A 190 9.54 7.17 -23.38
CA GLN A 190 9.81 5.83 -23.91
C GLN A 190 11.05 5.23 -23.23
N ARG A 191 11.95 6.07 -22.69
CA ARG A 191 13.15 5.65 -21.93
C ARG A 191 12.85 4.96 -20.61
N TRP A 192 11.65 5.12 -20.06
CA TRP A 192 11.16 4.34 -18.92
C TRP A 192 10.08 3.31 -19.27
N MET A 193 9.93 2.99 -20.57
CA MET A 193 8.86 2.13 -21.09
C MET A 193 7.46 2.68 -20.81
N GLY A 194 7.31 4.01 -20.73
CA GLY A 194 6.03 4.69 -20.52
C GLY A 194 5.07 4.52 -21.69
N PHE A 195 3.84 4.12 -21.40
CA PHE A 195 2.74 4.11 -22.39
C PHE A 195 2.15 5.50 -22.62
N SER A 196 2.38 6.45 -21.70
CA SER A 196 1.84 7.81 -21.74
C SER A 196 2.75 8.82 -21.04
N SER A 197 2.50 10.11 -21.27
CA SER A 197 3.07 11.22 -20.50
C SER A 197 2.25 11.58 -19.25
N CYS A 198 1.28 10.74 -18.87
CA CYS A 198 0.53 10.90 -17.63
C CYS A 198 1.29 10.22 -16.50
N ILE A 199 2.06 10.98 -15.72
CA ILE A 199 2.58 10.57 -14.42
C ILE A 199 1.84 11.40 -13.36
N ARG A 200 1.32 10.77 -12.30
CA ARG A 200 0.45 11.43 -11.32
C ARG A 200 0.67 11.03 -9.86
N SER A 201 1.51 10.05 -9.56
CA SER A 201 2.06 9.87 -8.21
C SER A 201 3.43 9.20 -8.24
N CYS A 202 4.21 9.33 -7.17
CA CYS A 202 5.52 8.69 -7.04
C CYS A 202 5.76 8.20 -5.62
N ARG A 203 6.49 7.10 -5.48
CA ARG A 203 7.01 6.61 -4.21
C ARG A 203 8.52 6.60 -4.21
N MET A 204 9.13 6.97 -3.11
CA MET A 204 10.54 6.72 -2.85
C MET A 204 10.70 5.24 -2.47
N ILE A 205 11.75 4.59 -3.00
CA ILE A 205 12.11 3.21 -2.67
C ILE A 205 13.20 3.28 -1.59
N PRO A 206 12.92 2.89 -0.33
CA PRO A 206 13.91 3.00 0.74
C PRO A 206 15.04 1.99 0.57
N GLN A 207 16.29 2.46 0.64
CA GLN A 207 17.47 1.61 0.56
C GLN A 207 17.40 0.47 1.60
N TYR A 208 17.35 -0.77 1.14
CA TYR A 208 17.39 -1.95 2.00
C TYR A 208 18.81 -2.50 2.10
N ARG A 209 19.35 -2.57 3.33
CA ARG A 209 20.72 -3.03 3.64
C ARG A 209 20.80 -4.48 4.17
N GLY A 210 19.69 -5.24 4.10
CA GLY A 210 19.66 -6.67 4.44
C GLY A 210 19.85 -7.57 3.21
N SER A 211 19.82 -8.88 3.40
CA SER A 211 19.77 -9.85 2.29
C SER A 211 18.36 -9.93 1.72
N TYR A 212 18.21 -9.72 0.41
CA TYR A 212 16.94 -9.85 -0.29
C TYR A 212 16.51 -11.31 -0.35
N ARG A 213 15.23 -11.60 -0.14
CA ARG A 213 14.68 -12.96 -0.16
C ARG A 213 13.23 -12.98 -0.63
N LEU A 214 12.98 -13.70 -1.71
CA LEU A 214 11.67 -13.92 -2.32
C LEU A 214 11.45 -15.42 -2.50
N ARG A 215 10.24 -15.91 -2.26
CA ARG A 215 9.80 -17.24 -2.73
C ARG A 215 8.74 -17.09 -3.80
N ILE A 216 8.85 -17.88 -4.86
CA ILE A 216 7.85 -18.06 -5.90
C ILE A 216 7.33 -19.51 -5.85
N TYR A 217 6.06 -19.68 -6.19
CA TYR A 217 5.33 -20.94 -6.09
C TYR A 217 4.57 -21.25 -7.38
N GLU A 218 4.41 -22.51 -7.75
CA GLU A 218 3.75 -22.97 -8.98
C GLU A 218 2.22 -23.00 -8.87
N LYS A 219 1.66 -22.90 -7.65
CA LYS A 219 0.20 -22.83 -7.42
C LYS A 219 -0.16 -21.72 -6.40
N PRO A 220 -1.43 -21.28 -6.33
CA PRO A 220 -1.88 -20.27 -5.35
C PRO A 220 -1.72 -20.72 -3.89
N ASP A 221 -1.82 -19.77 -2.96
CA ASP A 221 -1.70 -20.00 -1.50
C ASP A 221 -0.44 -20.78 -1.07
N PHE A 222 0.68 -20.57 -1.76
CA PHE A 222 1.99 -21.17 -1.47
C PHE A 222 2.07 -22.69 -1.64
N SER A 223 1.39 -23.20 -2.66
CA SER A 223 1.38 -24.63 -3.02
C SER A 223 2.09 -24.90 -4.35
N GLY A 224 2.27 -26.19 -4.71
CA GLY A 224 3.01 -26.60 -5.90
C GLY A 224 4.53 -26.59 -5.71
N HIS A 225 5.28 -26.66 -6.82
CA HIS A 225 6.72 -26.43 -6.81
C HIS A 225 7.07 -25.02 -6.26
N MET A 226 8.20 -24.89 -5.56
CA MET A 226 8.62 -23.65 -4.90
C MET A 226 10.10 -23.40 -5.16
N MET A 227 10.45 -22.15 -5.47
CA MET A 227 11.83 -21.71 -5.63
C MET A 227 12.08 -20.41 -4.86
N GLU A 228 13.24 -20.32 -4.21
CA GLU A 228 13.68 -19.13 -3.49
C GLU A 228 14.73 -18.35 -4.29
N PHE A 229 14.61 -17.03 -4.29
CA PHE A 229 15.49 -16.08 -4.96
C PHE A 229 16.10 -15.14 -3.93
N MET A 230 17.40 -14.91 -4.05
CA MET A 230 18.17 -13.96 -3.24
C MET A 230 18.84 -12.87 -4.10
N ASP A 231 18.89 -13.09 -5.41
CA ASP A 231 19.54 -12.27 -6.43
C ASP A 231 18.62 -12.13 -7.67
N ASP A 232 19.01 -11.26 -8.60
CA ASP A 232 18.38 -11.06 -9.90
C ASP A 232 18.17 -12.34 -10.73
N CYS A 233 17.14 -12.28 -11.58
CA CYS A 233 16.82 -13.35 -12.53
C CYS A 233 16.31 -12.81 -13.88
N PRO A 234 17.20 -12.56 -14.87
CA PRO A 234 16.83 -12.08 -16.21
C PRO A 234 15.87 -12.97 -17.02
N CYS A 235 15.67 -14.22 -16.59
CA CYS A 235 14.61 -15.11 -17.04
C CYS A 235 14.21 -16.11 -15.94
N VAL A 236 13.04 -15.91 -15.32
CA VAL A 236 12.51 -16.85 -14.31
C VAL A 236 12.17 -18.21 -14.94
N SER A 237 11.67 -18.24 -16.18
CA SER A 237 11.31 -19.49 -16.87
C SER A 237 12.50 -20.45 -17.03
N ASP A 238 13.71 -19.92 -17.23
CA ASP A 238 14.94 -20.72 -17.37
C ASP A 238 15.35 -21.42 -16.08
N ARG A 239 15.07 -20.82 -14.91
CA ARG A 239 15.42 -21.38 -13.59
C ARG A 239 14.26 -22.16 -12.96
N PHE A 240 13.04 -21.64 -13.06
CA PHE A 240 11.85 -22.18 -12.40
C PHE A 240 11.14 -23.26 -13.21
N HIS A 241 11.43 -23.38 -14.51
CA HIS A 241 10.88 -24.35 -15.47
C HIS A 241 9.35 -24.35 -15.64
N HIS A 242 8.63 -23.55 -14.87
CA HIS A 242 7.21 -23.25 -15.06
C HIS A 242 7.05 -21.86 -15.69
N ARG A 243 6.17 -21.75 -16.69
CA ARG A 243 5.85 -20.48 -17.38
C ARG A 243 5.19 -19.44 -16.48
N HIS A 244 4.66 -19.86 -15.33
CA HIS A 244 3.87 -19.01 -14.44
C HIS A 244 4.23 -19.30 -12.97
N VAL A 245 4.58 -18.24 -12.25
CA VAL A 245 4.52 -18.19 -10.77
C VAL A 245 3.06 -18.05 -10.40
N TYR A 246 2.47 -18.80 -9.47
CA TYR A 246 1.08 -18.65 -9.02
C TYR A 246 0.86 -18.12 -7.59
N SER A 247 1.92 -17.97 -6.80
CA SER A 247 1.94 -17.08 -5.63
C SER A 247 3.36 -16.72 -5.26
N SER A 248 3.56 -15.66 -4.47
CA SER A 248 4.90 -15.27 -4.01
C SER A 248 4.92 -14.72 -2.58
N ASN A 249 6.03 -14.92 -1.89
CA ASN A 249 6.27 -14.40 -0.53
C ASN A 249 7.56 -13.58 -0.55
N VAL A 250 7.44 -12.26 -0.48
CA VAL A 250 8.60 -11.39 -0.26
C VAL A 250 8.89 -11.44 1.24
N MET A 251 9.91 -12.19 1.61
CA MET A 251 10.34 -12.31 3.00
C MET A 251 11.21 -11.11 3.39
N ASN A 252 12.17 -10.76 2.54
CA ASN A 252 13.10 -9.65 2.75
C ASN A 252 13.26 -8.78 1.49
N GLY A 253 13.50 -7.49 1.72
CA GLY A 253 13.76 -6.50 0.68
C GLY A 253 12.52 -6.08 -0.10
N VAL A 254 12.73 -5.40 -1.21
CA VAL A 254 11.70 -5.08 -2.21
C VAL A 254 12.08 -5.75 -3.53
N TRP A 255 11.09 -6.08 -4.35
CA TRP A 255 11.30 -6.78 -5.61
C TRP A 255 10.43 -6.15 -6.70
N ILE A 256 10.98 -6.04 -7.91
CA ILE A 256 10.22 -5.59 -9.07
C ILE A 256 10.04 -6.78 -10.00
N PHE A 257 8.80 -7.13 -10.29
CA PHE A 257 8.44 -8.13 -11.29
C PHE A 257 8.25 -7.42 -12.64
N TYR A 258 8.83 -7.98 -13.71
CA TYR A 258 8.64 -7.51 -15.09
C TYR A 258 7.84 -8.53 -15.92
N GLU A 259 7.17 -8.05 -16.95
CA GLU A 259 6.29 -8.82 -17.83
C GLU A 259 7.05 -9.73 -18.83
N TYR A 260 8.25 -9.31 -19.25
CA TYR A 260 9.01 -9.92 -20.34
C TYR A 260 10.50 -10.11 -19.97
N PRO A 261 11.26 -10.97 -20.69
CA PRO A 261 12.65 -11.27 -20.39
C PRO A 261 13.54 -10.03 -20.44
N ASN A 262 14.65 -10.07 -19.70
CA ASN A 262 15.65 -8.99 -19.64
C ASN A 262 15.05 -7.63 -19.27
N TYR A 263 14.21 -7.60 -18.23
CA TYR A 263 13.70 -6.38 -17.57
C TYR A 263 12.79 -5.52 -18.46
N ARG A 264 11.80 -6.13 -19.14
CA ARG A 264 10.95 -5.48 -20.15
C ARG A 264 9.45 -5.59 -19.86
N GLY A 265 8.66 -4.72 -20.49
CA GLY A 265 7.20 -4.68 -20.40
C GLY A 265 6.70 -4.03 -19.11
N ARG A 266 5.47 -4.36 -18.70
CA ARG A 266 4.85 -3.86 -17.46
C ARG A 266 5.68 -4.21 -16.24
N GLN A 267 5.72 -3.30 -15.28
CA GLN A 267 6.52 -3.40 -14.06
C GLN A 267 5.59 -3.38 -12.84
N TYR A 268 5.90 -4.20 -11.84
CA TYR A 268 5.06 -4.39 -10.66
C TYR A 268 5.92 -4.38 -9.40
N PHE A 269 5.66 -3.42 -8.50
CA PHE A 269 6.43 -3.24 -7.27
C PHE A 269 5.89 -4.09 -6.11
N LEU A 270 6.67 -5.07 -5.67
CA LEU A 270 6.37 -5.93 -4.52
C LEU A 270 7.18 -5.48 -3.29
N ARG A 271 6.48 -5.41 -2.15
CA ARG A 271 7.01 -5.10 -0.80
C ARG A 271 7.02 -6.37 0.06
N PRO A 272 7.70 -6.39 1.22
CA PRO A 272 7.59 -7.49 2.18
C PRO A 272 6.13 -7.87 2.46
N GLY A 273 5.77 -9.14 2.25
CA GLY A 273 4.39 -9.60 2.32
C GLY A 273 4.04 -10.84 1.51
N GLU A 274 2.83 -11.34 1.76
CA GLU A 274 2.30 -12.60 1.21
C GLU A 274 1.35 -12.39 0.02
N TYR A 275 1.86 -12.53 -1.20
CA TYR A 275 1.09 -12.48 -2.44
C TYR A 275 0.50 -13.86 -2.78
N ARG A 276 -0.43 -14.32 -1.92
CA ARG A 276 -1.06 -15.65 -2.05
C ARG A 276 -2.01 -15.80 -3.25
N ARG A 277 -2.62 -14.68 -3.67
CA ARG A 277 -3.63 -14.52 -4.74
C ARG A 277 -3.66 -13.07 -5.24
N TYR A 278 -4.38 -12.86 -6.34
CA TYR A 278 -4.73 -11.61 -7.03
C TYR A 278 -6.25 -11.57 -7.22
N ARG A 279 -6.75 -10.42 -7.66
CA ARG A 279 -8.18 -10.13 -7.77
C ARG A 279 -8.36 -9.14 -8.89
N ASP A 280 -9.14 -9.54 -9.88
CA ASP A 280 -9.44 -8.73 -11.04
C ASP A 280 -10.88 -8.83 -11.48
N ILE A 281 -11.34 -7.69 -11.96
CA ILE A 281 -12.63 -7.51 -12.61
C ILE A 281 -12.38 -6.72 -13.89
N VAL A 282 -12.73 -7.30 -15.03
CA VAL A 282 -12.69 -6.64 -16.32
C VAL A 282 -14.09 -6.14 -16.64
N PHE A 283 -14.24 -4.82 -16.74
CA PHE A 283 -15.47 -4.15 -17.13
C PHE A 283 -15.47 -3.87 -18.63
N TYR A 284 -16.64 -3.88 -19.28
CA TYR A 284 -16.79 -3.70 -20.73
C TYR A 284 -17.92 -2.70 -21.05
N GLU A 285 -17.72 -1.83 -22.06
CA GLU A 285 -18.73 -0.82 -22.45
C GLU A 285 -20.01 -1.41 -23.06
N GLU A 286 -19.95 -2.65 -23.54
CA GLU A 286 -21.05 -3.36 -24.19
C GLU A 286 -21.36 -4.69 -23.50
N LYS A 287 -22.45 -5.33 -23.92
CA LYS A 287 -22.83 -6.68 -23.48
C LYS A 287 -21.89 -7.74 -24.07
N ASN A 288 -21.94 -8.95 -23.52
CA ASN A 288 -21.21 -10.13 -24.01
C ASN A 288 -19.67 -9.90 -24.15
N PHE A 289 -19.10 -9.06 -23.27
CA PHE A 289 -17.67 -8.75 -23.21
C PHE A 289 -17.11 -8.05 -24.47
N GLN A 290 -17.94 -7.24 -25.12
CA GLN A 290 -17.60 -6.47 -26.33
C GLN A 290 -17.30 -4.99 -26.02
N GLY A 291 -16.85 -4.26 -27.04
CA GLY A 291 -16.47 -2.85 -26.93
C GLY A 291 -15.14 -2.64 -26.20
N ARG A 292 -14.92 -1.42 -25.68
CA ARG A 292 -13.74 -1.11 -24.87
C ARG A 292 -13.83 -1.81 -23.51
N SER A 293 -12.71 -2.30 -23.01
CA SER A 293 -12.59 -2.90 -21.69
C SER A 293 -11.72 -2.07 -20.72
N TYR A 294 -11.95 -2.27 -19.43
CA TYR A 294 -11.12 -1.75 -18.33
C TYR A 294 -10.87 -2.85 -17.30
N GLU A 295 -9.62 -3.30 -17.22
CA GLU A 295 -9.12 -4.23 -16.22
C GLU A 295 -8.84 -3.49 -14.90
N CYS A 296 -9.43 -3.95 -13.80
CA CYS A 296 -9.27 -3.33 -12.49
C CYS A 296 -8.82 -4.34 -11.42
N MET A 297 -7.65 -4.08 -10.84
CA MET A 297 -6.90 -4.98 -9.94
C MET A 297 -7.00 -4.55 -8.46
N SER A 298 -7.80 -3.53 -8.17
CA SER A 298 -7.81 -2.79 -6.91
C SER A 298 -9.14 -2.07 -6.68
N ASP A 299 -9.21 -1.27 -5.61
CA ASP A 299 -10.22 -0.22 -5.51
C ASP A 299 -10.04 0.80 -6.66
N CYS A 300 -11.17 1.31 -7.16
CA CYS A 300 -11.25 2.33 -8.20
C CYS A 300 -12.42 3.27 -7.88
N SER A 301 -12.13 4.52 -7.54
CA SER A 301 -13.12 5.51 -7.09
C SER A 301 -13.95 6.11 -8.22
N ASP A 302 -13.44 6.17 -9.44
CA ASP A 302 -14.21 6.59 -10.62
C ASP A 302 -13.69 5.89 -11.87
N MET A 303 -14.60 5.28 -12.62
CA MET A 303 -14.35 4.58 -13.88
C MET A 303 -14.56 5.47 -15.12
N SER A 304 -15.13 6.66 -14.95
CA SER A 304 -15.57 7.53 -16.06
C SER A 304 -14.42 7.99 -16.98
N SER A 305 -13.17 7.88 -16.51
CA SER A 305 -11.95 8.14 -17.29
C SER A 305 -11.48 6.96 -18.16
N TYR A 306 -12.08 5.78 -18.01
CA TYR A 306 -11.70 4.55 -18.73
C TYR A 306 -12.85 4.04 -19.60
N LEU A 307 -14.06 4.03 -19.04
CA LEU A 307 -15.30 3.62 -19.71
C LEU A 307 -16.36 4.71 -19.60
N SER A 308 -17.06 4.97 -20.70
CA SER A 308 -18.25 5.85 -20.71
C SER A 308 -19.46 5.22 -19.99
N ARG A 309 -19.52 3.89 -20.00
CA ARG A 309 -20.54 3.02 -19.38
C ARG A 309 -19.99 1.61 -19.18
N CYS A 310 -20.64 0.79 -18.38
CA CYS A 310 -20.32 -0.62 -18.19
C CYS A 310 -21.59 -1.47 -18.36
N GLN A 311 -21.65 -2.31 -19.40
CA GLN A 311 -22.80 -3.18 -19.70
C GLN A 311 -22.53 -4.67 -19.51
N SER A 312 -21.27 -5.10 -19.41
CA SER A 312 -20.90 -6.43 -18.92
C SER A 312 -19.61 -6.38 -18.13
N CYS A 313 -19.38 -7.38 -17.26
CA CYS A 313 -18.08 -7.57 -16.62
C CYS A 313 -17.78 -9.04 -16.40
N ARG A 314 -16.50 -9.37 -16.27
CA ARG A 314 -16.05 -10.68 -15.79
C ARG A 314 -15.18 -10.48 -14.56
N VAL A 315 -15.50 -11.20 -13.49
CA VAL A 315 -14.59 -11.37 -12.35
C VAL A 315 -13.85 -12.67 -12.59
N GLU A 316 -12.63 -12.59 -13.11
CA GLU A 316 -11.79 -13.79 -13.23
C GLU A 316 -11.35 -14.27 -11.84
N SER A 317 -11.21 -13.36 -10.86
CA SER A 317 -10.77 -13.73 -9.51
C SER A 317 -11.25 -12.86 -8.33
N GLY A 318 -11.40 -13.51 -7.17
CA GLY A 318 -11.78 -12.86 -5.91
C GLY A 318 -13.24 -12.41 -5.84
N CYS A 319 -13.46 -11.32 -5.11
CA CYS A 319 -14.75 -10.66 -4.97
C CYS A 319 -14.58 -9.14 -4.97
N PHE A 320 -15.56 -8.45 -5.56
CA PHE A 320 -15.61 -7.00 -5.64
C PHE A 320 -16.96 -6.47 -5.15
N MET A 321 -16.93 -5.31 -4.52
CA MET A 321 -18.12 -4.48 -4.32
C MET A 321 -18.17 -3.44 -5.43
N THR A 322 -19.13 -3.53 -6.33
CA THR A 322 -19.32 -2.56 -7.41
C THR A 322 -20.44 -1.59 -7.05
N TYR A 323 -20.29 -0.33 -7.48
CA TYR A 323 -21.13 0.79 -7.10
C TYR A 323 -21.62 1.55 -8.32
N GLU A 324 -22.89 1.93 -8.28
CA GLU A 324 -23.59 2.72 -9.30
C GLU A 324 -22.95 4.09 -9.56
N ARG A 325 -22.45 4.77 -8.53
CA ARG A 325 -21.88 6.13 -8.62
C ARG A 325 -20.38 6.15 -8.31
N PRO A 326 -19.64 7.20 -8.73
CA PRO A 326 -18.29 7.43 -8.26
C PRO A 326 -18.20 7.54 -6.74
N ASN A 327 -16.97 7.44 -6.23
CA ASN A 327 -16.60 7.52 -4.81
C ASN A 327 -17.32 6.50 -3.91
N TYR A 328 -17.63 5.32 -4.45
CA TYR A 328 -18.20 4.18 -3.71
C TYR A 328 -19.62 4.45 -3.15
N MET A 329 -20.42 5.19 -3.94
CA MET A 329 -21.76 5.66 -3.54
C MET A 329 -22.86 5.06 -4.43
N GLY A 330 -24.11 5.13 -3.96
CA GLY A 330 -25.28 4.61 -4.67
C GLY A 330 -25.49 3.12 -4.42
N ASN A 331 -26.25 2.47 -5.31
CA ASN A 331 -26.55 1.05 -5.20
C ASN A 331 -25.26 0.19 -5.25
N GLN A 332 -25.23 -0.83 -4.39
CA GLN A 332 -24.07 -1.70 -4.14
C GLN A 332 -24.35 -3.12 -4.66
N PHE A 333 -23.38 -3.73 -5.35
CA PHE A 333 -23.50 -5.09 -5.89
C PHE A 333 -22.26 -5.94 -5.54
N PHE A 334 -22.48 -7.01 -4.78
CA PHE A 334 -21.46 -8.02 -4.46
C PHE A 334 -21.21 -8.95 -5.66
N MET A 335 -20.11 -8.72 -6.34
CA MET A 335 -19.64 -9.56 -7.45
C MET A 335 -18.66 -10.60 -6.94
N ARG A 336 -18.90 -11.85 -7.36
CA ARG A 336 -18.05 -13.02 -7.12
C ARG A 336 -17.37 -13.40 -8.43
N LYS A 337 -16.36 -14.27 -8.38
CA LYS A 337 -15.84 -14.96 -9.57
C LYS A 337 -16.98 -15.44 -10.48
N GLY A 338 -16.97 -15.02 -11.74
CA GLY A 338 -18.02 -15.35 -12.70
C GLY A 338 -18.14 -14.38 -13.87
N GLU A 339 -18.98 -14.77 -14.82
CA GLU A 339 -19.32 -14.02 -16.02
C GLU A 339 -20.65 -13.26 -15.86
N TYR A 340 -20.63 -11.95 -16.04
CA TYR A 340 -21.80 -11.08 -15.99
C TYR A 340 -22.05 -10.46 -17.38
N GLN A 341 -22.48 -11.32 -18.31
CA GLN A 341 -22.61 -11.06 -19.76
C GLN A 341 -23.57 -9.93 -20.12
N ASP A 342 -24.61 -9.70 -19.33
CA ASP A 342 -25.54 -8.58 -19.51
C ASP A 342 -25.92 -8.03 -18.15
N MET A 343 -25.37 -6.87 -17.79
CA MET A 343 -25.74 -6.16 -16.58
C MET A 343 -27.25 -5.90 -16.55
N GLN A 344 -27.87 -5.55 -17.67
CA GLN A 344 -29.28 -5.20 -17.72
C GLN A 344 -30.20 -6.37 -17.33
N ARG A 345 -29.75 -7.64 -17.43
CA ARG A 345 -30.53 -8.78 -16.90
C ARG A 345 -30.66 -8.75 -15.37
N MET A 346 -29.76 -8.09 -14.64
CA MET A 346 -29.96 -7.86 -13.20
C MET A 346 -31.10 -6.86 -12.92
N MET A 347 -31.51 -6.02 -13.89
CA MET A 347 -32.67 -5.13 -13.71
C MET A 347 -33.97 -5.91 -13.56
N SER A 348 -34.05 -7.07 -14.23
CA SER A 348 -35.19 -7.98 -14.14
C SER A 348 -35.37 -8.61 -12.75
N MET A 349 -34.44 -8.37 -11.81
CA MET A 349 -34.59 -8.71 -10.38
C MET A 349 -34.96 -7.48 -9.50
N GLY A 350 -35.50 -6.42 -10.10
CA GLY A 350 -36.14 -5.31 -9.37
C GLY A 350 -35.23 -4.16 -8.95
N MET A 351 -34.00 -4.09 -9.48
CA MET A 351 -33.04 -3.01 -9.22
C MET A 351 -32.83 -2.19 -10.50
N MET A 352 -33.22 -0.92 -10.52
CA MET A 352 -32.96 -0.02 -11.65
C MET A 352 -31.54 0.55 -11.53
N PHE A 353 -30.73 0.42 -12.59
CA PHE A 353 -29.37 0.97 -12.68
C PHE A 353 -29.02 1.23 -14.14
N ASP A 354 -28.12 2.17 -14.39
CA ASP A 354 -27.69 2.56 -15.75
C ASP A 354 -26.29 2.02 -16.09
N THR A 355 -25.37 2.06 -15.12
CA THR A 355 -23.97 1.60 -15.27
C THR A 355 -23.29 1.46 -13.91
N ILE A 356 -22.21 0.68 -13.84
CA ILE A 356 -21.23 0.72 -12.75
C ILE A 356 -20.34 1.95 -12.95
N ARG A 357 -19.89 2.60 -11.87
CA ARG A 357 -18.96 3.76 -11.91
C ARG A 357 -17.82 3.72 -10.90
N SER A 358 -17.87 2.88 -9.87
CA SER A 358 -16.73 2.64 -8.98
C SER A 358 -16.75 1.23 -8.41
N CYS A 359 -15.62 0.73 -7.91
CA CYS A 359 -15.54 -0.58 -7.29
C CYS A 359 -14.52 -0.64 -6.15
N ARG A 360 -14.75 -1.50 -5.18
CA ARG A 360 -13.76 -1.91 -4.18
C ARG A 360 -13.43 -3.38 -4.34
N MET A 361 -12.15 -3.71 -4.30
CA MET A 361 -11.70 -5.07 -4.06
C MET A 361 -12.09 -5.46 -2.63
N ILE A 362 -12.63 -6.66 -2.41
CA ILE A 362 -12.89 -7.16 -1.06
C ILE A 362 -11.67 -7.97 -0.62
N PRO A 363 -10.93 -7.54 0.43
CA PRO A 363 -9.78 -8.28 0.96
C PRO A 363 -10.17 -9.66 1.52
N PHE A 364 -9.17 -10.53 1.68
CA PHE A 364 -9.38 -11.87 2.25
C PHE A 364 -9.01 -11.82 3.73
N HIS A 365 -10.00 -11.90 4.60
CA HIS A 365 -9.75 -11.93 6.05
C HIS A 365 -9.23 -13.31 6.46
N ARG A 366 -8.09 -13.34 7.15
CA ARG A 366 -7.62 -14.49 7.94
C ARG A 366 -7.59 -14.07 9.40
N GLY A 367 -8.53 -14.57 10.18
CA GLY A 367 -8.70 -14.21 11.59
C GLY A 367 -10.09 -14.57 12.09
N GLN A 368 -10.41 -14.12 13.29
CA GLN A 368 -11.78 -14.12 13.78
C GLN A 368 -12.55 -13.02 13.04
N PHE A 369 -13.83 -13.25 12.73
CA PHE A 369 -14.71 -12.17 12.30
C PHE A 369 -15.37 -11.58 13.54
N ARG A 370 -15.54 -10.26 13.62
CA ARG A 370 -16.11 -9.62 14.81
C ARG A 370 -16.84 -8.32 14.48
N MET A 371 -18.14 -8.27 14.75
CA MET A 371 -18.98 -7.07 14.61
C MET A 371 -19.75 -6.80 15.91
N ARG A 372 -19.99 -5.54 16.25
CA ARG A 372 -21.03 -5.10 17.19
C ARG A 372 -22.16 -4.44 16.43
N ILE A 373 -23.39 -4.83 16.73
CA ILE A 373 -24.62 -4.25 16.20
C ILE A 373 -25.39 -3.56 17.31
N HIS A 374 -25.98 -2.42 16.98
CA HIS A 374 -26.65 -1.54 17.92
C HIS A 374 -28.05 -1.20 17.40
N GLU A 375 -29.00 -1.18 18.33
CA GLU A 375 -30.42 -0.97 18.05
C GLU A 375 -30.70 0.43 17.48
N LYS A 376 -29.95 1.43 17.93
CA LYS A 376 -30.14 2.84 17.58
C LYS A 376 -28.91 3.43 16.92
N GLU A 377 -29.07 4.56 16.24
CA GLU A 377 -27.96 5.36 15.72
C GLU A 377 -26.96 5.76 16.82
N ASN A 378 -25.74 6.11 16.40
CA ASN A 378 -24.62 6.50 17.26
C ASN A 378 -24.29 5.50 18.38
N PHE A 379 -24.44 4.21 18.09
CA PHE A 379 -24.15 3.08 18.98
C PHE A 379 -25.04 2.99 20.24
N GLY A 380 -26.21 3.64 20.21
CA GLY A 380 -27.20 3.59 21.30
C GLY A 380 -28.12 2.38 21.28
N GLY A 381 -28.93 2.25 22.35
CA GLY A 381 -29.90 1.16 22.53
C GLY A 381 -29.24 -0.18 22.92
N GLN A 382 -29.93 -1.29 22.66
CA GLN A 382 -29.35 -2.62 22.87
C GLN A 382 -28.09 -2.81 21.98
N MET A 383 -27.03 -3.36 22.54
CA MET A 383 -25.81 -3.77 21.83
C MET A 383 -25.68 -5.29 21.86
N ASN A 384 -25.34 -5.90 20.72
CA ASN A 384 -24.93 -7.31 20.65
C ASN A 384 -23.63 -7.44 19.85
N GLU A 385 -22.77 -8.38 20.27
CA GLU A 385 -21.56 -8.73 19.55
C GLU A 385 -21.73 -10.10 18.85
N LEU A 386 -21.19 -10.22 17.63
CA LEU A 386 -21.27 -11.44 16.83
C LEU A 386 -19.94 -11.77 16.15
N MET A 387 -19.66 -13.07 16.08
CA MET A 387 -18.50 -13.65 15.38
C MET A 387 -18.90 -14.62 14.25
N ASP A 388 -20.20 -14.91 14.13
CA ASP A 388 -20.79 -15.84 13.18
C ASP A 388 -21.88 -15.23 12.31
N ASP A 389 -22.22 -15.91 11.21
CA ASP A 389 -23.36 -15.56 10.37
C ASP A 389 -24.65 -15.59 11.21
N CYS A 390 -25.63 -14.76 10.85
CA CYS A 390 -26.88 -14.57 11.57
C CYS A 390 -28.04 -14.43 10.59
N ASP A 391 -28.83 -15.50 10.44
CA ASP A 391 -29.96 -15.59 9.51
C ASP A 391 -31.18 -14.75 9.92
N ASN A 392 -31.30 -14.41 11.21
CA ASN A 392 -32.41 -13.61 11.75
C ASN A 392 -32.00 -12.86 13.03
N ILE A 393 -31.83 -11.53 12.93
CA ILE A 393 -31.41 -10.64 14.03
C ILE A 393 -32.48 -10.55 15.11
N GLN A 394 -33.75 -10.43 14.71
CA GLN A 394 -34.88 -10.29 15.64
C GLN A 394 -35.06 -11.55 16.49
N GLU A 395 -34.87 -12.73 15.90
CA GLU A 395 -34.98 -14.01 16.61
C GLU A 395 -33.77 -14.28 17.52
N ARG A 396 -32.55 -14.07 17.01
CA ARG A 396 -31.31 -14.34 17.76
C ARG A 396 -31.04 -13.34 18.88
N TYR A 397 -31.40 -12.07 18.70
CA TYR A 397 -31.01 -10.98 19.60
C TYR A 397 -32.19 -10.18 20.18
N ARG A 398 -33.43 -10.41 19.74
CA ARG A 398 -34.64 -9.62 20.11
C ARG A 398 -34.54 -8.13 19.77
N MET A 399 -33.71 -7.81 18.78
CA MET A 399 -33.42 -6.47 18.29
C MET A 399 -34.30 -6.15 17.08
N ASN A 400 -35.32 -5.31 17.28
CA ASN A 400 -36.35 -5.01 16.27
C ASN A 400 -35.84 -4.19 15.07
N GLU A 401 -34.82 -3.36 15.31
CA GLU A 401 -34.11 -2.58 14.28
C GLU A 401 -32.62 -2.62 14.59
N CYS A 402 -31.78 -2.75 13.57
CA CYS A 402 -30.36 -2.48 13.67
C CYS A 402 -30.08 -1.17 12.90
N GLN A 403 -29.60 -0.14 13.60
CA GLN A 403 -29.43 1.21 13.04
C GLN A 403 -27.96 1.69 13.02
N SER A 404 -27.07 1.07 13.79
CA SER A 404 -25.62 1.34 13.73
C SER A 404 -24.79 0.10 14.05
N CYS A 405 -23.54 0.06 13.58
CA CYS A 405 -22.63 -1.06 13.87
C CYS A 405 -21.16 -0.64 13.88
N ASN A 406 -20.33 -1.39 14.61
CA ASN A 406 -18.88 -1.30 14.54
C ASN A 406 -18.32 -2.65 14.05
N VAL A 407 -17.72 -2.65 12.86
CA VAL A 407 -17.01 -3.82 12.32
C VAL A 407 -15.57 -3.75 12.83
N MET A 408 -15.26 -4.55 13.84
CA MET A 408 -13.91 -4.62 14.40
C MET A 408 -13.00 -5.48 13.52
N GLU A 409 -13.50 -6.64 13.07
CA GLU A 409 -12.75 -7.56 12.21
C GLU A 409 -13.60 -8.23 11.13
N GLY A 410 -12.94 -8.48 9.99
CA GLY A 410 -13.51 -9.15 8.83
C GLY A 410 -14.37 -8.27 7.92
N HIS A 411 -14.93 -8.94 6.92
CA HIS A 411 -15.78 -8.35 5.88
C HIS A 411 -17.17 -8.96 5.98
N TRP A 412 -18.21 -8.13 5.95
CA TRP A 412 -19.58 -8.56 6.23
C TRP A 412 -20.56 -8.01 5.19
N LEU A 413 -21.65 -8.75 4.97
CA LEU A 413 -22.81 -8.34 4.18
C LEU A 413 -24.03 -8.35 5.10
N MET A 414 -24.67 -7.18 5.29
CA MET A 414 -25.95 -7.04 5.99
C MET A 414 -27.09 -7.02 4.97
N TYR A 415 -28.26 -7.54 5.35
CA TYR A 415 -29.40 -7.78 4.46
C TYR A 415 -30.71 -7.28 5.07
N GLU A 416 -31.54 -6.68 4.22
CA GLU A 416 -32.87 -6.12 4.53
C GLU A 416 -33.86 -7.16 5.08
N GLN A 417 -33.73 -8.43 4.68
CA GLN A 417 -34.63 -9.51 5.08
C GLN A 417 -33.87 -10.65 5.78
N PRO A 418 -34.55 -11.51 6.55
CA PRO A 418 -33.99 -12.76 7.05
C PRO A 418 -33.43 -13.66 5.94
N GLN A 419 -32.58 -14.62 6.30
CA GLN A 419 -31.99 -15.62 5.40
C GLN A 419 -31.20 -15.03 4.22
N PHE A 420 -30.56 -13.87 4.42
CA PHE A 420 -29.71 -13.17 3.45
C PHE A 420 -30.45 -12.74 2.17
N ARG A 421 -31.67 -12.22 2.32
CA ARG A 421 -32.55 -11.77 1.22
C ARG A 421 -32.80 -10.25 1.25
N GLY A 422 -33.48 -9.73 0.23
CA GLY A 422 -33.71 -8.30 0.04
C GLY A 422 -32.42 -7.57 -0.36
N LYS A 423 -32.40 -6.24 -0.19
CA LYS A 423 -31.21 -5.44 -0.47
C LYS A 423 -30.06 -5.77 0.49
N MET A 424 -28.83 -5.66 -0.02
CA MET A 424 -27.60 -5.87 0.75
C MET A 424 -26.85 -4.55 0.98
N MET A 425 -26.10 -4.46 2.08
CA MET A 425 -25.08 -3.45 2.32
C MET A 425 -23.75 -4.14 2.70
N TYR A 426 -22.65 -3.65 2.14
CA TYR A 426 -21.30 -4.16 2.43
C TYR A 426 -20.59 -3.36 3.53
N MET A 427 -20.17 -4.07 4.57
CA MET A 427 -19.51 -3.51 5.74
C MET A 427 -18.05 -3.98 5.79
N ARG A 428 -17.13 -3.06 5.52
CA ARG A 428 -15.68 -3.19 5.81
C ARG A 428 -15.40 -2.85 7.28
N PRO A 429 -14.22 -3.16 7.85
CA PRO A 429 -13.81 -2.68 9.17
C PRO A 429 -13.99 -1.17 9.34
N GLY A 430 -14.54 -0.75 10.48
CA GLY A 430 -14.83 0.64 10.82
C GLY A 430 -16.16 0.88 11.57
N GLU A 431 -16.36 2.14 11.95
CA GLU A 431 -17.54 2.64 12.65
C GLU A 431 -18.63 3.14 11.68
N TYR A 432 -19.85 2.64 11.83
CA TYR A 432 -21.03 3.04 11.05
C TYR A 432 -22.10 3.58 12.00
N ARG A 433 -22.13 4.90 12.18
CA ARG A 433 -22.98 5.58 13.17
C ARG A 433 -24.45 5.69 12.77
N ASN A 434 -24.74 5.62 11.47
CA ASN A 434 -26.07 5.38 10.90
C ASN A 434 -25.90 4.67 9.54
N PHE A 435 -27.00 4.17 8.97
CA PHE A 435 -27.02 3.57 7.63
C PHE A 435 -27.74 4.44 6.57
N LYS A 436 -28.34 5.57 6.99
CA LYS A 436 -29.09 6.49 6.11
C LYS A 436 -28.17 7.18 5.11
N ASP A 437 -27.03 7.70 5.58
CA ASP A 437 -26.05 8.44 4.76
C ASP A 437 -25.40 7.58 3.67
N MET A 438 -25.46 6.25 3.83
CA MET A 438 -24.97 5.27 2.85
C MET A 438 -26.02 4.93 1.77
N GLY A 439 -27.11 5.70 1.67
CA GLY A 439 -28.14 5.55 0.63
C GLY A 439 -29.26 4.57 0.99
N MET A 440 -29.39 4.16 2.25
CA MET A 440 -30.37 3.17 2.72
C MET A 440 -31.33 3.74 3.78
N SER A 441 -31.91 4.91 3.48
CA SER A 441 -32.91 5.56 4.33
C SER A 441 -34.14 4.66 4.56
N GLY A 442 -34.49 4.45 5.83
CA GLY A 442 -35.67 3.67 6.23
C GLY A 442 -35.55 2.14 6.08
N GLN A 443 -34.37 1.63 5.75
CA GLN A 443 -34.13 0.18 5.66
C GLN A 443 -33.85 -0.40 7.06
N ARG A 444 -34.47 -1.55 7.37
CA ARG A 444 -34.16 -2.36 8.56
C ARG A 444 -33.30 -3.54 8.12
N PHE A 445 -32.11 -3.71 8.67
CA PHE A 445 -31.35 -4.94 8.47
C PHE A 445 -31.87 -6.03 9.39
N MET A 446 -32.09 -7.23 8.82
CA MET A 446 -32.72 -8.38 9.49
C MET A 446 -31.86 -9.65 9.46
N SER A 447 -30.82 -9.73 8.61
CA SER A 447 -29.80 -10.78 8.66
C SER A 447 -28.43 -10.25 8.24
N MET A 448 -27.35 -10.97 8.59
CA MET A 448 -25.99 -10.65 8.13
C MET A 448 -25.06 -11.85 8.11
N ARG A 449 -24.11 -11.86 7.18
CA ARG A 449 -23.13 -12.94 7.02
C ARG A 449 -21.72 -12.40 6.84
N ARG A 450 -20.74 -13.22 7.23
CA ARG A 450 -19.33 -13.01 6.92
C ARG A 450 -19.08 -13.28 5.44
N VAL A 451 -18.20 -12.52 4.79
CA VAL A 451 -17.71 -12.83 3.44
C VAL A 451 -16.64 -13.91 3.54
N THR A 452 -17.07 -15.17 3.61
CA THR A 452 -16.19 -16.33 3.84
C THR A 452 -15.55 -16.84 2.54
N PRO A 453 -14.42 -17.59 2.61
CA PRO A 453 -13.75 -18.13 1.42
C PRO A 453 -14.65 -18.98 0.51
N ALA A 454 -15.61 -19.72 1.09
CA ALA A 454 -16.57 -20.51 0.34
C ALA A 454 -17.51 -19.63 -0.52
N GLN A 455 -17.91 -18.47 0.01
CA GLN A 455 -18.75 -17.49 -0.70
C GLN A 455 -18.00 -16.76 -1.82
N MET A 456 -16.67 -16.85 -1.87
CA MET A 456 -15.85 -16.32 -2.98
C MET A 456 -15.77 -17.27 -4.18
N GLY A 457 -16.60 -18.32 -4.22
CA GLY A 457 -16.57 -19.38 -5.23
C GLY A 457 -15.65 -20.53 -4.84
N GLY A 458 -15.93 -21.16 -3.69
CA GLY A 458 -15.06 -22.14 -3.01
C GLY A 458 -14.86 -23.51 -3.67
N HIS A 459 -14.64 -23.58 -4.98
CA HIS A 459 -13.86 -24.65 -5.60
C HIS A 459 -12.57 -24.07 -6.20
N VAL A 460 -11.61 -24.94 -6.50
CA VAL A 460 -10.19 -24.61 -6.74
C VAL A 460 -9.99 -23.48 -7.78
N SER A 461 -9.00 -22.62 -7.49
CA SER A 461 -8.49 -21.54 -8.34
C SER A 461 -9.44 -20.36 -8.59
N ALA A 462 -9.09 -19.20 -8.03
CA ALA A 462 -8.78 -18.02 -8.84
C ALA A 462 -8.30 -16.84 -7.95
N VAL A 463 -7.26 -16.10 -8.33
CA VAL A 463 -6.18 -16.43 -9.29
C VAL A 463 -4.94 -15.68 -8.77
N ALA A 464 -3.93 -15.38 -9.60
CA ALA A 464 -2.84 -14.51 -9.19
C ALA A 464 -2.47 -13.37 -10.20
N ALA A 465 -3.42 -12.97 -11.08
CA ALA A 465 -3.33 -11.87 -12.06
C ALA A 465 -3.45 -10.23 -11.60
N GLY A 466 -2.18 -10.01 -12.15
CA GLY A 466 -1.88 -9.90 -13.60
C GLY A 466 -0.65 -10.69 -13.99
N LEU A 467 0.30 -10.66 -13.04
CA LEU A 467 1.55 -11.38 -12.95
C LEU A 467 1.48 -12.91 -13.14
N ILE A 468 0.28 -13.48 -13.26
CA ILE A 468 0.01 -14.93 -13.18
C ILE A 468 -1.28 -15.26 -13.94
N GLY A 469 -1.18 -15.69 -15.20
CA GLY A 469 -2.30 -16.19 -16.00
C GLY A 469 -2.57 -15.39 -17.27
N ALA A 470 -2.13 -14.13 -17.32
CA ALA A 470 -1.73 -13.53 -18.58
C ALA A 470 -0.47 -14.24 -19.11
N THR A 471 -0.20 -14.12 -20.43
CA THR A 471 0.92 -14.75 -21.13
C THR A 471 2.26 -14.08 -20.81
N LEU A 472 2.69 -14.25 -19.56
CA LEU A 472 4.00 -13.84 -19.05
C LEU A 472 5.00 -14.94 -19.38
N GLU A 473 5.43 -14.98 -20.64
CA GLU A 473 6.27 -16.07 -21.13
C GLU A 473 7.63 -16.13 -20.41
N VAL A 474 8.10 -14.99 -19.90
CA VAL A 474 9.22 -14.87 -18.95
C VAL A 474 9.01 -13.71 -17.99
N LEU A 475 9.03 -14.00 -16.68
CA LEU A 475 9.13 -13.00 -15.63
C LEU A 475 10.60 -12.67 -15.28
N VAL A 476 10.86 -11.48 -14.74
CA VAL A 476 12.20 -11.05 -14.28
C VAL A 476 12.14 -10.39 -12.92
N LEU A 477 13.25 -10.49 -12.17
CA LEU A 477 13.43 -10.04 -10.78
C LEU A 477 14.64 -9.10 -10.66
N VAL A 478 14.51 -8.05 -9.81
CA VAL A 478 15.53 -7.01 -9.53
C VAL A 478 15.74 -6.82 -8.02
N GLU A 479 17.00 -6.89 -7.56
CA GLU A 479 17.52 -6.25 -6.33
C GLU A 479 17.72 -4.73 -6.59
N ASP A 480 17.45 -3.88 -5.60
CA ASP A 480 17.70 -2.42 -5.71
C ASP A 480 19.20 -2.13 -5.87
N ASP A 481 19.64 -1.89 -7.11
CA ASP A 481 21.06 -1.86 -7.48
C ASP A 481 21.80 -0.58 -7.04
N LEU A 482 21.96 -0.48 -5.72
CA LEU A 482 22.78 0.50 -5.02
C LEU A 482 24.25 0.04 -4.92
N LYS A 483 24.60 -1.12 -5.49
CA LYS A 483 25.94 -1.73 -5.41
C LYS A 483 26.72 -1.55 -6.72
N SER A 484 26.06 -1.64 -7.87
CA SER A 484 26.70 -1.63 -9.18
C SER A 484 26.57 -0.25 -9.84
N ASN A 485 27.67 0.50 -9.81
CA ASN A 485 27.86 1.69 -10.64
C ASN A 485 28.17 1.28 -12.11
N ARG A 486 27.54 0.21 -12.61
CA ARG A 486 27.78 -0.35 -13.94
C ARG A 486 26.92 0.36 -14.97
N ALA A 487 27.53 1.29 -15.70
CA ALA A 487 27.00 1.72 -16.98
C ALA A 487 26.82 0.49 -17.89
N ILE A 488 25.59 0.24 -18.33
CA ILE A 488 25.35 -0.58 -19.52
C ILE A 488 25.57 0.37 -20.70
N THR A 489 26.76 0.29 -21.28
CA THR A 489 27.19 1.08 -22.42
C THR A 489 26.90 0.31 -23.71
N VAL A 490 26.33 1.01 -24.71
CA VAL A 490 25.87 0.52 -26.03
C VAL A 490 24.56 -0.27 -25.96
#